data_AF-A0A497ANH1-F1
#
_entry.id   AF-A0A497ANH1-F1
#
_cell.length_a   1.000
_cell.length_b   1.000
_cell.length_c   1.000
_cell.angle_alpha   90.00
_cell.angle_beta   90.00
_cell.angle_gamma   90.00
#
_symmetry.space_group_name_H-M   'P 1'
#
loop_
_entity.id
_entity.type
_entity.pdbx_description
1 polymer ?
#
loop_
_entity_poly.entity_id
_entity_poly.type
_entity_poly.pdbx_seq_one_letter_code
_entity_poly.pdbx_strand_id
1 'polypeptide(L)'
;MSSKALTEDERASLNLILEDLRFLFGKEEILQDEIDGVLQNLKSEEVKSYIQNLRYGSKPETALRESFIAGKSVLLKYLFGEAAPEVRSNGFLDYLVKDEMGRGIALELKPLFEVVVRLDKAGKPILVKLKQKKLRPEDYKEQILRYIREGEVQFVILTNLKDWFFYSKELTPVQFKPFCAISFFDFIKEYDV
;
A
#
# COMPACT_ATOMS: atom_id res chain seq x y z
N MET A 1 -2.43 -5.99 21.15
CA MET A 1 -3.34 -5.48 20.10
C MET A 1 -3.41 -3.95 20.15
N SER A 2 -2.86 -3.28 19.13
CA SER A 2 -2.31 -1.91 19.21
C SER A 2 -3.26 -0.77 18.79
N SER A 3 -4.59 -0.95 18.81
CA SER A 3 -5.52 0.19 18.71
C SER A 3 -5.34 1.21 19.86
N LYS A 4 -4.58 0.83 20.90
CA LYS A 4 -4.15 1.64 22.05
C LYS A 4 -2.95 2.56 21.77
N ALA A 5 -2.28 2.47 20.62
CA ALA A 5 -1.06 3.23 20.36
C ALA A 5 -1.27 4.58 19.63
N LEU A 6 -2.48 4.83 19.11
CA LEU A 6 -2.79 6.10 18.46
C LEU A 6 -3.25 7.14 19.47
N THR A 7 -2.72 8.35 19.37
CA THR A 7 -3.27 9.54 20.04
C THR A 7 -4.65 9.90 19.48
N GLU A 8 -5.39 10.78 20.15
CA GLU A 8 -6.68 11.26 19.64
C GLU A 8 -6.53 11.96 18.28
N ASP A 9 -5.48 12.76 18.11
CA ASP A 9 -5.16 13.42 16.83
C ASP A 9 -4.81 12.39 15.74
N GLU A 10 -4.00 11.38 16.04
CA GLU A 10 -3.67 10.32 15.09
C GLU A 10 -4.92 9.52 14.70
N ARG A 11 -5.85 9.29 15.63
CA ARG A 11 -7.13 8.61 15.35
C ARG A 11 -8.02 9.48 14.45
N ALA A 12 -8.07 10.78 14.68
CA ALA A 12 -8.81 11.70 13.83
C ALA A 12 -8.23 11.71 12.40
N SER A 13 -6.89 11.80 12.27
CA SER A 13 -6.21 11.71 10.97
C SER A 13 -6.45 10.37 10.28
N LEU A 14 -6.39 9.25 11.01
CA LEU A 14 -6.70 7.93 10.46
C LEU A 14 -8.11 7.89 9.86
N ASN A 15 -9.11 8.42 10.55
CA ASN A 15 -10.48 8.43 10.05
C ASN A 15 -10.60 9.20 8.72
N LEU A 16 -9.90 10.32 8.57
CA LEU A 16 -9.86 11.08 7.31
C LEU A 16 -9.18 10.27 6.20
N ILE A 17 -8.07 9.59 6.49
CA ILE A 17 -7.37 8.72 5.54
C ILE A 17 -8.32 7.59 5.09
N LEU A 18 -9.03 6.94 6.01
CA LEU A 18 -9.94 5.84 5.70
C LEU A 18 -11.14 6.30 4.87
N GLU A 19 -11.69 7.49 5.14
CA GLU A 19 -12.76 8.06 4.33
C GLU A 19 -12.30 8.34 2.90
N ASP A 20 -11.14 8.97 2.74
CA ASP A 20 -10.55 9.31 1.45
C ASP A 20 -10.15 8.06 0.65
N LEU A 21 -9.58 7.04 1.30
CA LEU A 21 -9.27 5.76 0.66
C LEU A 21 -10.54 5.07 0.16
N ARG A 22 -11.65 5.14 0.92
CA ARG A 22 -12.95 4.60 0.48
C ARG A 22 -13.43 5.30 -0.78
N PHE A 23 -13.31 6.63 -0.82
CA PHE A 23 -13.62 7.42 -2.00
C PHE A 23 -12.75 7.02 -3.21
N LEU A 24 -11.42 6.96 -3.03
CA LEU A 24 -10.50 6.58 -4.12
C LEU A 24 -10.69 5.14 -4.60
N PHE A 25 -11.01 4.20 -3.72
CA PHE A 25 -11.22 2.80 -4.11
C PHE A 25 -12.46 2.59 -4.99
N GLY A 26 -13.40 3.54 -4.96
CA GLY A 26 -14.56 3.61 -5.85
C GLY A 26 -14.28 4.26 -7.20
N LYS A 27 -13.05 4.73 -7.46
CA LYS A 27 -12.63 5.31 -8.75
C LYS A 27 -11.81 4.31 -9.53
N GLU A 28 -12.40 3.73 -10.57
CA GLU A 28 -11.66 2.85 -11.51
C GLU A 28 -10.62 3.65 -12.31
N GLU A 29 -10.93 4.89 -12.65
CA GLU A 29 -10.01 5.83 -13.25
C GLU A 29 -10.30 7.27 -12.81
N ILE A 30 -9.30 8.13 -12.95
CA ILE A 30 -9.36 9.57 -12.72
C ILE A 30 -8.69 10.25 -13.92
N LEU A 31 -9.48 10.94 -14.74
CA LEU A 31 -8.98 11.68 -15.89
C LEU A 31 -8.19 12.92 -15.45
N GLN A 32 -7.29 13.41 -16.30
CA GLN A 32 -6.44 14.57 -15.99
C GLN A 32 -7.24 15.80 -15.52
N ASP A 33 -8.38 16.06 -16.16
CA ASP A 33 -9.29 17.18 -15.88
C ASP A 33 -10.14 16.97 -14.62
N GLU A 34 -10.27 15.73 -14.14
CA GLU A 34 -10.98 15.40 -12.90
C GLU A 34 -10.09 15.52 -11.65
N ILE A 35 -8.76 15.55 -11.82
CA ILE A 35 -7.80 15.51 -10.69
C ILE A 35 -8.01 16.66 -9.71
N ASP A 36 -8.24 17.88 -10.20
CA ASP A 36 -8.44 19.03 -9.32
C ASP A 36 -9.74 18.87 -8.51
N GLY A 37 -10.80 18.31 -9.11
CA GLY A 37 -12.03 17.96 -8.41
C GLY A 37 -11.85 16.83 -7.39
N VAL A 38 -11.04 15.81 -7.71
CA VAL A 38 -10.66 14.77 -6.74
C VAL A 38 -9.92 15.38 -5.56
N LEU A 39 -8.89 16.20 -5.80
CA LEU A 39 -8.08 16.82 -4.75
C LEU A 39 -8.90 17.73 -3.83
N GLN A 40 -9.93 18.42 -4.35
CA GLN A 40 -10.84 19.25 -3.55
C GLN A 40 -11.74 18.44 -2.61
N ASN A 41 -12.07 17.20 -2.98
CA ASN A 41 -12.93 16.32 -2.17
C ASN A 41 -12.16 15.53 -1.10
N LEU A 42 -10.85 15.36 -1.27
CA LEU A 42 -9.99 14.68 -0.30
C LEU A 42 -9.81 15.54 0.96
N LYS A 43 -9.80 14.90 2.13
CA LYS A 43 -9.69 15.58 3.43
C LYS A 43 -8.32 15.41 4.07
N SER A 44 -7.72 14.23 3.94
CA SER A 44 -6.40 13.88 4.49
C SER A 44 -5.26 14.40 3.61
N GLU A 45 -4.21 14.88 4.24
CA GLU A 45 -3.02 15.36 3.53
C GLU A 45 -2.23 14.22 2.90
N GLU A 46 -2.26 13.03 3.51
CA GLU A 46 -1.62 11.81 3.02
C GLU A 46 -2.18 11.40 1.65
N VAL A 47 -3.52 11.35 1.53
CA VAL A 47 -4.18 10.93 0.28
C VAL A 47 -4.10 12.04 -0.77
N LYS A 48 -4.19 13.32 -0.37
CA LYS A 48 -3.91 14.45 -1.28
C LYS A 48 -2.50 14.38 -1.84
N SER A 49 -1.50 14.20 -0.97
CA SER A 49 -0.09 14.06 -1.33
C SER A 49 0.11 12.88 -2.28
N TYR A 50 -0.57 11.75 -2.04
CA TYR A 50 -0.52 10.61 -2.95
C TYR A 50 -0.95 10.97 -4.37
N ILE A 51 -2.13 11.57 -4.53
CA ILE A 51 -2.67 11.98 -5.84
C ILE A 51 -1.80 13.07 -6.50
N GLN A 52 -1.30 14.03 -5.72
CA GLN A 52 -0.39 15.06 -6.22
C GLN A 52 0.94 14.47 -6.70
N ASN A 53 1.53 13.54 -5.95
CA ASN A 53 2.78 12.90 -6.33
C ASN A 53 2.64 12.13 -7.64
N LEU A 54 1.51 11.41 -7.83
CA LEU A 54 1.19 10.78 -9.11
C LEU A 54 1.01 11.80 -10.23
N ARG A 55 0.31 12.92 -9.97
CA ARG A 55 0.14 14.02 -10.93
C ARG A 55 1.46 14.58 -11.43
N TYR A 56 2.43 14.72 -10.53
CA TYR A 56 3.76 15.27 -10.84
C TYR A 56 4.77 14.23 -11.36
N GLY A 57 4.32 13.00 -11.63
CA GLY A 57 5.13 11.97 -12.28
C GLY A 57 6.00 11.14 -11.35
N SER A 58 5.70 11.11 -10.05
CA SER A 58 6.34 10.18 -9.13
C SER A 58 6.05 8.74 -9.54
N LYS A 59 7.02 7.84 -9.34
CA LYS A 59 6.81 6.41 -9.53
C LYS A 59 5.63 5.96 -8.64
N PRO A 60 4.63 5.24 -9.17
CA PRO A 60 3.41 4.97 -8.41
C PRO A 60 3.61 4.22 -7.10
N GLU A 61 4.55 3.28 -7.09
CA GLU A 61 4.92 2.50 -5.89
C GLU A 61 5.60 3.41 -4.85
N THR A 62 6.49 4.30 -5.28
CA THR A 62 7.13 5.29 -4.42
C THR A 62 6.12 6.27 -3.83
N ALA A 63 5.17 6.77 -4.63
CA ALA A 63 4.13 7.67 -4.15
C ALA A 63 3.25 7.00 -3.08
N LEU A 64 2.85 5.74 -3.31
CA LEU A 64 2.06 4.98 -2.34
C LEU A 64 2.84 4.76 -1.04
N ARG A 65 4.11 4.35 -1.16
CA ARG A 65 4.99 4.11 -0.03
C ARG A 65 5.15 5.36 0.83
N GLU A 66 5.54 6.48 0.23
CA GLU A 66 5.79 7.73 0.96
C GLU A 66 4.53 8.29 1.62
N SER A 67 3.36 8.15 0.98
CA SER A 67 2.12 8.66 1.53
C SER A 67 1.55 7.82 2.68
N PHE A 68 1.72 6.50 2.65
CA PHE A 68 0.96 5.61 3.53
C PHE A 68 1.79 4.73 4.43
N ILE A 69 3.09 4.59 4.19
CA ILE A 69 3.91 3.57 4.87
C ILE A 69 5.19 4.18 5.45
N ALA A 70 5.86 5.08 4.74
CA ALA A 70 7.13 5.65 5.19
C ALA A 70 7.00 6.57 6.42
N GLY A 71 8.12 6.76 7.12
CA GLY A 71 8.25 7.75 8.19
C GLY A 71 7.31 7.50 9.36
N LYS A 72 6.54 8.53 9.74
CA LYS A 72 5.58 8.51 10.86
C LYS A 72 4.14 8.23 10.37
N SER A 73 3.98 7.36 9.38
CA SER A 73 2.66 7.05 8.84
C SER A 73 1.70 6.58 9.93
N VAL A 74 0.59 7.30 10.08
CA VAL A 74 -0.51 6.94 10.98
C VAL A 74 -1.13 5.59 10.58
N LEU A 75 -1.26 5.34 9.27
CA LEU A 75 -1.82 4.09 8.77
C LEU A 75 -0.90 2.90 9.08
N LEU A 76 0.41 3.03 8.85
CA LEU A 76 1.35 1.97 9.23
C LEU A 76 1.31 1.73 10.74
N LYS A 77 1.30 2.82 11.54
CA LYS A 77 1.23 2.73 13.00
C LYS A 77 -0.01 2.02 13.50
N TYR A 78 -1.15 2.29 12.88
CA TYR A 78 -2.42 1.63 13.18
C TYR A 78 -2.36 0.12 12.91
N LEU A 79 -1.82 -0.26 11.74
CA LEU A 79 -1.80 -1.65 11.28
C LEU A 79 -0.72 -2.51 11.95
N PHE A 80 0.43 -1.92 12.28
CA PHE A 80 1.62 -2.67 12.71
C PHE A 80 2.30 -2.12 13.96
N GLY A 81 1.69 -1.14 14.65
CA GLY A 81 2.29 -0.50 15.84
C GLY A 81 3.46 0.40 15.49
N GLU A 82 4.40 0.61 16.42
CA GLU A 82 5.65 1.35 16.15
C GLU A 82 6.62 0.51 15.29
N ALA A 83 6.18 0.12 14.09
CA ALA A 83 6.97 -0.61 13.14
C ALA A 83 8.09 0.30 12.62
N ALA A 84 9.34 -0.04 12.93
CA ALA A 84 10.49 0.60 12.33
C ALA A 84 10.70 0.02 10.92
N PRO A 85 10.77 0.84 9.86
CA PRO A 85 11.18 0.35 8.55
C PRO A 85 12.64 -0.13 8.60
N GLU A 86 12.86 -1.44 8.63
CA GLU A 86 14.19 -2.02 8.44
C GLU A 86 14.41 -2.27 6.94
N VAL A 87 15.13 -1.37 6.27
CA VAL A 87 15.59 -1.56 4.89
C VAL A 87 16.84 -2.45 4.91
N ARG A 88 16.78 -3.65 4.32
CA ARG A 88 17.97 -4.51 4.13
C ARG A 88 18.66 -4.21 2.80
N SER A 89 19.99 -4.37 2.82
CA SER A 89 20.93 -4.00 1.74
C SER A 89 21.14 -5.06 0.65
N ASN A 90 20.57 -6.27 0.76
CA ASN A 90 20.91 -7.41 -0.11
C ASN A 90 19.80 -7.90 -1.06
N GLY A 91 18.77 -7.08 -1.28
CA GLY A 91 17.66 -7.38 -2.18
C GLY A 91 16.44 -6.60 -1.74
N PHE A 92 15.83 -5.83 -2.64
CA PHE A 92 14.78 -4.88 -2.30
C PHE A 92 13.54 -5.61 -1.72
N LEU A 93 13.41 -5.58 -0.39
CA LEU A 93 12.16 -5.80 0.33
C LEU A 93 11.60 -4.41 0.61
N ASP A 94 10.33 -4.17 0.29
CA ASP A 94 9.75 -2.84 0.48
C ASP A 94 9.75 -2.44 1.96
N TYR A 95 9.24 -3.32 2.84
CA TYR A 95 9.28 -3.15 4.29
C TYR A 95 9.39 -4.48 5.04
N LEU A 96 10.15 -4.48 6.13
CA LEU A 96 10.10 -5.51 7.16
C LEU A 96 9.42 -4.93 8.40
N VAL A 97 8.29 -5.51 8.80
CA VAL A 97 7.63 -5.19 10.07
C VAL A 97 7.76 -6.38 11.02
N LYS A 98 7.67 -6.14 12.33
CA LYS A 98 7.71 -7.19 13.35
C LYS A 98 6.36 -7.25 14.03
N ASP A 99 5.84 -8.45 14.23
CA ASP A 99 4.63 -8.61 15.05
C ASP A 99 4.94 -8.49 16.55
N GLU A 100 3.91 -8.61 17.39
CA GLU A 100 4.04 -8.52 18.85
C GLU A 100 4.96 -9.58 19.46
N MET A 101 5.22 -10.68 18.74
CA MET A 101 6.15 -11.74 19.15
C MET A 101 7.57 -11.55 18.57
N GLY A 102 7.82 -10.44 17.87
CA GLY A 102 9.09 -10.15 17.20
C GLY A 102 9.31 -10.93 15.91
N ARG A 103 8.29 -11.62 15.38
CA ARG A 103 8.40 -12.38 14.13
C ARG A 103 8.36 -11.42 12.94
N GLY A 104 9.28 -11.60 11.99
CA GLY A 104 9.36 -10.77 10.78
C GLY A 104 8.19 -11.01 9.83
N ILE A 105 7.62 -9.92 9.32
CA ILE A 105 6.60 -9.87 8.30
C ILE A 105 7.14 -9.01 7.15
N ALA A 106 7.31 -9.62 5.99
CA ALA A 106 7.60 -8.91 4.75
C ALA A 106 6.32 -8.22 4.26
N LEU A 107 6.37 -6.91 4.06
CA LEU A 107 5.29 -6.15 3.42
C LEU A 107 5.76 -5.74 2.02
N GLU A 108 5.17 -6.36 1.02
CA GLU A 108 5.39 -6.12 -0.41
C GLU A 108 4.28 -5.20 -0.95
N LEU A 109 4.67 -4.02 -1.43
CA LEU A 109 3.76 -2.98 -1.87
C LEU A 109 3.69 -2.94 -3.39
N LYS A 110 2.47 -2.77 -3.91
CA LYS A 110 2.23 -2.52 -5.33
C LYS A 110 1.38 -1.27 -5.55
N PRO A 111 1.51 -0.61 -6.71
CA PRO A 111 0.72 0.57 -7.00
C PRO A 111 -0.80 0.30 -6.97
N LEU A 112 -1.55 1.18 -6.31
CA LEU A 112 -3.01 1.24 -6.44
C LEU A 112 -3.43 1.75 -7.82
N PHE A 113 -2.75 2.78 -8.32
CA PHE A 113 -2.96 3.36 -9.64
C PHE A 113 -1.73 3.18 -10.55
N GLU A 114 -1.98 2.93 -11.83
CA GLU A 114 -1.04 3.18 -12.91
C GLU A 114 -1.21 4.59 -13.44
N VAL A 115 -0.09 5.21 -13.82
CA VAL A 115 -0.06 6.55 -14.41
C VAL A 115 0.01 6.40 -15.93
N VAL A 116 -1.07 6.77 -16.61
CA VAL A 116 -1.14 6.74 -18.08
C VAL A 116 -0.72 8.10 -18.60
N VAL A 117 0.38 8.15 -19.34
CA VAL A 117 0.91 9.39 -19.94
C VAL A 117 0.88 9.32 -21.47
N ARG A 118 0.82 10.49 -22.10
CA ARG A 118 1.14 10.69 -23.51
C ARG A 118 2.32 11.64 -23.62
N LEU A 119 3.09 11.55 -24.69
CA LEU A 119 4.13 12.53 -24.98
C LEU A 119 3.54 13.71 -25.74
N ASP A 120 3.92 14.93 -25.37
CA ASP A 120 3.62 16.11 -26.18
C ASP A 120 4.56 16.23 -27.38
N LYS A 121 4.39 17.30 -28.16
CA LYS A 121 5.22 17.57 -29.36
C LYS A 121 6.71 17.75 -29.03
N ALA A 122 7.06 18.06 -27.78
CA ALA A 122 8.44 18.22 -27.30
C ALA A 122 8.96 16.95 -26.59
N GLY A 123 8.19 15.85 -26.59
CA GLY A 123 8.56 14.62 -25.91
C GLY A 123 8.37 14.64 -24.39
N LYS A 124 7.69 15.65 -23.83
CA LYS A 124 7.42 15.73 -22.40
C LYS A 124 6.20 14.86 -22.05
N PRO A 125 6.26 14.05 -20.98
CA PRO A 125 5.11 13.28 -20.52
C PRO A 125 4.02 14.22 -19.98
N ILE A 126 2.81 14.04 -20.48
CA ILE A 126 1.58 14.65 -20.01
C ILE A 126 0.68 13.54 -19.47
N LEU A 127 0.25 13.69 -18.22
CA LEU A 127 -0.72 12.79 -17.61
C LEU A 127 -2.03 12.79 -18.40
N VAL A 128 -2.50 11.60 -18.79
CA VAL A 128 -3.82 11.40 -19.40
C VAL A 128 -4.81 11.00 -18.33
N LYS A 129 -4.46 10.01 -17.50
CA LYS A 129 -5.30 9.52 -16.42
C LYS A 129 -4.52 8.70 -15.41
N LEU A 130 -5.08 8.58 -14.21
CA LEU A 130 -4.73 7.57 -13.22
C LEU A 130 -5.70 6.41 -13.40
N LYS A 131 -5.21 5.18 -13.59
CA LYS A 131 -6.06 3.99 -13.76
C LYS A 131 -5.81 3.00 -12.64
N GLN A 132 -6.86 2.58 -11.94
CA GLN A 132 -6.72 1.63 -10.86
C GLN A 132 -6.19 0.29 -11.40
N LYS A 133 -5.15 -0.24 -10.74
CA LYS A 133 -4.50 -1.49 -11.13
C LYS A 133 -5.04 -2.62 -10.26
N LYS A 134 -5.61 -3.64 -10.91
CA LYS A 134 -5.95 -4.88 -10.23
C LYS A 134 -4.68 -5.62 -9.82
N LEU A 135 -4.57 -5.95 -8.54
CA LEU A 135 -3.45 -6.74 -8.03
C LEU A 135 -3.67 -8.23 -8.36
N ARG A 136 -2.68 -8.83 -9.04
CA ARG A 136 -2.69 -10.26 -9.40
C ARG A 136 -1.50 -10.93 -8.69
N PRO A 137 -1.72 -11.70 -7.62
CA PRO A 137 -0.62 -12.25 -6.83
C PRO A 137 0.32 -13.17 -7.61
N GLU A 138 -0.20 -13.83 -8.64
CA GLU A 138 0.56 -14.74 -9.51
C GLU A 138 1.71 -14.04 -10.21
N ASP A 139 1.56 -12.75 -10.54
CA ASP A 139 2.60 -11.91 -11.17
C ASP A 139 3.81 -11.72 -10.23
N TYR A 140 3.65 -11.96 -8.93
CA TYR A 140 4.66 -11.73 -7.89
C TYR A 140 5.11 -13.03 -7.18
N LYS A 141 4.77 -14.19 -7.76
CA LYS A 141 5.06 -15.51 -7.18
C LYS A 141 6.52 -15.72 -6.82
N GLU A 142 7.44 -15.41 -7.74
CA GLU A 142 8.87 -15.61 -7.54
C GLU A 142 9.43 -14.74 -6.41
N GLN A 143 8.94 -13.51 -6.31
CA GLN A 143 9.33 -12.54 -5.30
C GLN A 143 8.87 -12.99 -3.90
N ILE A 144 7.61 -13.41 -3.76
CA ILE A 144 7.06 -13.92 -2.50
C ILE A 144 7.80 -15.19 -2.05
N LEU A 145 8.03 -16.14 -2.97
CA LEU A 145 8.77 -17.37 -2.67
C LEU A 145 10.24 -17.10 -2.33
N ARG A 146 10.83 -16.02 -2.84
CA ARG A 146 12.19 -15.61 -2.46
C ARG A 146 12.24 -15.19 -1.00
N TYR A 147 11.34 -14.30 -0.56
CA TYR A 147 11.31 -13.84 0.84
C TYR A 147 11.14 -14.98 1.84
N ILE A 148 10.29 -15.96 1.52
CA ILE A 148 10.08 -17.13 2.37
C ILE A 148 11.33 -18.02 2.42
N ARG A 149 12.00 -18.24 1.28
CA ARG A 149 13.21 -19.10 1.21
C ARG A 149 14.43 -18.51 1.88
N GLU A 150 14.56 -17.19 1.89
CA GLU A 150 15.65 -16.49 2.60
C GLU A 150 15.53 -16.65 4.12
N GLY A 151 14.35 -17.06 4.63
CA GLY A 151 14.15 -17.47 6.03
C GLY A 151 14.06 -16.32 7.03
N GLU A 152 14.12 -15.07 6.56
CA GLU A 152 14.14 -13.87 7.41
C GLU A 152 12.75 -13.49 7.94
N VAL A 153 11.69 -14.00 7.30
CA VAL A 153 10.29 -13.65 7.60
C VAL A 153 9.46 -14.90 7.89
N GLN A 154 8.49 -14.78 8.78
CA GLN A 154 7.47 -15.82 9.02
C GLN A 154 6.25 -15.64 8.13
N PHE A 155 6.00 -14.41 7.68
CA PHE A 155 4.86 -14.05 6.85
C PHE A 155 5.25 -13.07 5.74
N VAL A 156 4.50 -13.10 4.65
CA VAL A 156 4.57 -12.10 3.57
C VAL A 156 3.17 -11.54 3.35
N ILE A 157 3.05 -10.23 3.28
CA ILE A 157 1.84 -9.50 2.91
C ILE A 157 2.10 -8.85 1.55
N LEU A 158 1.30 -9.19 0.54
CA LEU A 158 1.27 -8.49 -0.74
C LEU A 158 0.04 -7.59 -0.78
N THR A 159 0.21 -6.29 -1.03
CA THR A 159 -0.91 -5.36 -1.09
C THR A 159 -0.70 -4.17 -2.04
N ASN A 160 -1.79 -3.64 -2.59
CA ASN A 160 -1.85 -2.34 -3.26
C ASN A 160 -2.69 -1.31 -2.47
N LEU A 161 -2.76 -1.48 -1.15
CA LEU A 161 -3.72 -0.89 -0.21
C LEU A 161 -5.15 -1.39 -0.34
N LYS A 162 -5.69 -1.64 -1.53
CA LYS A 162 -7.09 -2.08 -1.71
C LYS A 162 -7.27 -3.59 -1.48
N ASP A 163 -6.40 -4.38 -2.09
CA ASP A 163 -6.39 -5.84 -2.02
C ASP A 163 -5.22 -6.30 -1.13
N TRP A 164 -5.47 -7.28 -0.26
CA TRP A 164 -4.48 -7.80 0.68
C TRP A 164 -4.39 -9.33 0.58
N PHE A 165 -3.17 -9.84 0.42
CA PHE A 165 -2.89 -11.26 0.30
C PHE A 165 -1.82 -11.67 1.32
N PHE A 166 -2.15 -12.64 2.16
CA PHE A 166 -1.30 -13.08 3.26
C PHE A 166 -0.73 -14.47 2.98
N TYR A 167 0.57 -14.62 3.18
CA TYR A 167 1.32 -15.86 2.99
C TYR A 167 2.08 -16.22 4.26
N SER A 168 2.16 -17.50 4.57
CA SER A 168 2.98 -18.03 5.66
C SER A 168 4.28 -18.62 5.09
N LYS A 169 5.27 -18.84 5.96
CA LYS A 169 6.52 -19.54 5.61
C LYS A 169 6.33 -20.96 5.05
N GLU A 170 5.14 -21.54 5.19
CA GLU A 170 4.80 -22.88 4.71
C GLU A 170 4.43 -22.90 3.21
N LEU A 171 4.38 -21.73 2.56
CA LEU A 171 4.09 -21.61 1.13
C LEU A 171 5.10 -22.40 0.30
N THR A 172 4.59 -23.22 -0.62
CA THR A 172 5.43 -23.99 -1.55
C THR A 172 5.27 -23.50 -2.99
N PRO A 173 6.27 -23.72 -3.86
CA PRO A 173 6.15 -23.37 -5.29
C PRO A 173 5.02 -24.10 -6.01
N VAL A 174 4.66 -25.31 -5.53
CA VAL A 174 3.60 -26.16 -6.11
C VAL A 174 2.21 -25.65 -5.69
N GLN A 175 2.07 -25.19 -4.45
CA GLN A 175 0.82 -24.67 -3.91
C GLN A 175 0.95 -23.17 -3.61
N PHE A 176 1.11 -22.37 -4.66
CA PHE A 176 1.19 -20.92 -4.53
C PHE A 176 -0.22 -20.35 -4.32
N LYS A 177 -0.66 -20.27 -3.08
CA LYS A 177 -1.94 -19.68 -2.69
C LYS A 177 -1.79 -18.94 -1.36
N PRO A 178 -2.32 -17.71 -1.22
CA PRO A 178 -2.37 -17.04 0.06
C PRO A 178 -3.29 -17.81 1.02
N PHE A 179 -2.96 -17.82 2.31
CA PHE A 179 -3.85 -18.40 3.32
C PHE A 179 -5.04 -17.48 3.62
N CYS A 180 -4.90 -16.18 3.35
CA CYS A 180 -5.98 -15.20 3.43
C CYS A 180 -5.88 -14.20 2.27
N ALA A 181 -7.02 -13.89 1.64
CA ALA A 181 -7.17 -12.85 0.64
C ALA A 181 -8.41 -12.03 0.99
N ILE A 182 -8.25 -10.73 1.16
CA ILE A 182 -9.29 -9.85 1.73
C ILE A 182 -9.17 -8.43 1.18
N SER A 183 -10.28 -7.69 1.18
CA SER A 183 -10.26 -6.25 0.89
C SER A 183 -9.78 -5.47 2.12
N PHE A 184 -9.20 -4.30 1.92
CA PHE A 184 -8.74 -3.46 3.02
C PHE A 184 -9.81 -3.13 4.06
N PHE A 185 -11.02 -2.79 3.60
CA PHE A 185 -12.09 -2.41 4.52
C PHE A 185 -12.73 -3.60 5.21
N ASP A 186 -12.62 -4.80 4.65
CA ASP A 186 -13.02 -6.01 5.38
C ASP A 186 -11.93 -6.41 6.37
N PHE A 187 -10.65 -6.26 6.00
CA PHE A 187 -9.52 -6.45 6.91
C PHE A 187 -9.60 -5.51 8.12
N ILE A 188 -9.85 -4.21 7.94
CA ILE A 188 -10.02 -3.26 9.05
C ILE A 188 -11.15 -3.69 9.98
N LYS A 189 -12.30 -4.11 9.44
CA LYS A 189 -13.43 -4.58 10.26
C LYS A 189 -13.05 -5.78 11.10
N GLU A 190 -12.32 -6.74 10.54
CA GLU A 190 -11.85 -7.93 11.27
C GLU A 190 -10.75 -7.59 12.29
N TYR A 191 -9.92 -6.58 11.99
CA TYR A 191 -8.83 -6.13 12.85
C TYR A 191 -9.31 -5.35 14.09
N ASP A 192 -10.43 -4.65 14.00
CA ASP A 192 -11.00 -3.83 15.08
C ASP A 192 -11.90 -4.62 16.07
N VAL A 193 -12.16 -5.91 15.82
CA VAL A 193 -12.98 -6.80 16.69
C VAL A 193 -12.16 -7.37 17.84
#